data_AF-A0A938M6V6-F1
#
_entry.id   AF-A0A938M6V6-F1
#
_cell.length_a   1.000
_cell.length_b   1.000
_cell.length_c   1.000
_cell.angle_alpha   90.00
_cell.angle_beta   90.00
_cell.angle_gamma   90.00
#
_symmetry.space_group_name_H-M   'P 1'
#
loop_
_entity.id
_entity.type
_entity.pdbx_description
1 polymer ?
#
loop_
_entity_poly.entity_id
_entity_poly.type
_entity_poly.pdbx_seq_one_letter_code
_entity_poly.pdbx_strand_id
1 'polypeptide(L)'
;MKPDKRARLSKVADGHFAANHPGQDREECVLRLVQRETQRIRHFKLFAEDRRKRLDATRSLCPERVWLADFHSHSDYSDGTAVHLGEISQVASQFGIDVQTVTDHNTLDQRRDVAKFPNLAYGIELVAEGQHFVVLDIKDLMCNGTGNVTLSDKLDQARKLGGFFIIAHPCGWRTCIYPPATVEKVAQLEGRYGMEIGNGAENIFDYYDYTDAQALKLWDRLLCMGRKVVAVGNTDAHAVTELG
;
A
#
# COMPACT_ATOMS: atom_id res chain seq x y z
N MET A 1 39.74 -31.49 -48.31
CA MET A 1 39.02 -32.49 -49.14
C MET A 1 38.04 -33.22 -48.22
N LYS A 2 36.71 -33.04 -48.40
CA LYS A 2 35.67 -33.91 -47.78
C LYS A 2 35.70 -35.28 -48.50
N PRO A 3 35.23 -36.43 -47.95
CA PRO A 3 33.99 -36.69 -47.18
C PRO A 3 34.22 -37.68 -45.98
N ASP A 4 33.28 -38.24 -45.22
CA ASP A 4 32.01 -38.86 -45.61
C ASP A 4 31.03 -39.10 -44.43
N LYS A 5 29.75 -39.06 -44.79
CA LYS A 5 28.54 -39.31 -44.01
C LYS A 5 28.28 -40.82 -43.99
N ARG A 6 28.11 -41.44 -42.81
CA ARG A 6 27.14 -42.54 -42.52
C ARG A 6 27.48 -43.25 -41.21
N ALA A 7 26.60 -43.11 -40.22
CA ALA A 7 26.29 -44.03 -39.11
C ALA A 7 25.65 -43.18 -38.00
N ARG A 8 24.42 -43.32 -37.55
CA ARG A 8 23.42 -44.40 -37.65
C ARG A 8 22.03 -43.78 -37.55
N LEU A 9 21.19 -44.08 -38.52
CA LEU A 9 19.73 -44.10 -38.34
C LEU A 9 19.36 -45.47 -37.77
N SER A 10 18.76 -45.51 -36.57
CA SER A 10 17.82 -46.50 -36.04
C SER A 10 17.61 -46.12 -34.56
N LYS A 11 16.41 -45.93 -34.00
CA LYS A 11 15.08 -46.44 -34.32
C LYS A 11 14.06 -45.33 -34.04
N VAL A 12 13.14 -45.12 -34.97
CA VAL A 12 11.85 -44.50 -34.68
C VAL A 12 10.97 -45.62 -34.14
N ALA A 13 10.45 -45.45 -32.93
CA ALA A 13 9.34 -46.23 -32.41
C ALA A 13 8.39 -45.24 -31.74
N ASP A 14 7.29 -45.00 -32.43
CA ASP A 14 5.93 -44.78 -31.93
C ASP A 14 5.79 -43.96 -30.63
N GLY A 15 5.56 -42.66 -30.82
CA GLY A 15 4.90 -41.81 -29.85
C GLY A 15 3.81 -41.01 -30.56
N HIS A 16 2.55 -41.39 -30.34
CA HIS A 16 1.39 -40.59 -30.73
C HIS A 16 1.56 -39.16 -30.23
N PHE A 17 1.84 -38.22 -31.13
CA PHE A 17 1.55 -36.81 -30.88
C PHE A 17 0.04 -36.62 -30.99
N ALA A 18 -0.65 -36.81 -29.87
CA ALA A 18 -1.96 -36.20 -29.71
C ALA A 18 -1.75 -34.68 -29.79
N ALA A 19 -2.27 -34.07 -30.84
CA ALA A 19 -2.29 -32.63 -30.97
C ALA A 19 -3.22 -32.09 -29.87
N ASN A 20 -2.65 -31.51 -28.81
CA ASN A 20 -3.44 -30.75 -27.84
C ASN A 20 -4.10 -29.58 -28.59
N HIS A 21 -5.43 -29.55 -28.58
CA HIS A 21 -6.19 -28.43 -29.14
C HIS A 21 -5.89 -27.17 -28.32
N PRO A 22 -5.33 -26.09 -28.94
CA PRO A 22 -4.96 -24.87 -28.22
C PRO A 22 -6.15 -24.13 -27.56
N GLY A 23 -7.40 -24.51 -27.89
CA GLY A 23 -8.60 -24.00 -27.25
C GLY A 23 -8.91 -24.59 -25.88
N GLN A 24 -8.65 -25.89 -25.66
CA GLN A 24 -8.95 -26.56 -24.39
C GLN A 24 -8.01 -26.11 -23.27
N ASP A 25 -6.74 -25.89 -23.58
CA ASP A 25 -5.73 -25.38 -22.63
C ASP A 25 -6.04 -23.94 -22.19
N ARG A 26 -6.57 -23.12 -23.11
CA ARG A 26 -6.99 -21.75 -22.80
C ARG A 26 -8.24 -21.70 -21.92
N GLU A 27 -9.25 -22.51 -22.20
CA GLU A 27 -10.46 -22.59 -21.34
C GLU A 27 -10.13 -23.12 -19.94
N GLU A 28 -9.28 -24.15 -19.84
CA GLU A 28 -8.84 -24.68 -18.54
C GLU A 28 -7.99 -23.67 -17.75
N CYS A 29 -7.15 -22.90 -18.44
CA CYS A 29 -6.41 -21.79 -17.84
C CYS A 29 -7.35 -20.69 -17.31
N VAL A 30 -8.34 -20.27 -18.11
CA VAL A 30 -9.34 -19.28 -17.70
C VAL A 30 -10.14 -19.79 -16.49
N LEU A 31 -10.60 -21.04 -16.51
CA LEU A 31 -11.33 -21.63 -15.38
C LEU A 31 -10.48 -21.69 -14.11
N ARG A 32 -9.19 -22.03 -14.21
CA ARG A 32 -8.26 -22.01 -13.07
C ARG A 32 -8.08 -20.61 -12.51
N LEU A 33 -7.95 -19.59 -13.37
CA LEU A 33 -7.87 -18.19 -12.94
C LEU A 33 -9.17 -17.74 -12.24
N VAL A 34 -10.33 -18.06 -12.81
CA VAL A 34 -11.64 -17.74 -12.21
C VAL A 34 -11.83 -18.44 -10.86
N GLN A 35 -11.46 -19.71 -10.73
CA GLN A 35 -11.52 -20.43 -9.46
C GLN A 35 -10.58 -19.82 -8.41
N ARG A 36 -9.35 -19.47 -8.79
CA ARG A 36 -8.38 -18.82 -7.90
C ARG A 36 -8.92 -17.48 -7.41
N GLU A 37 -9.45 -16.64 -8.30
CA GLU A 37 -10.03 -15.35 -7.91
C GLU A 37 -11.28 -15.52 -7.04
N THR A 38 -12.13 -16.50 -7.34
CA THR A 38 -13.29 -16.83 -6.49
C THR A 38 -12.87 -17.24 -5.07
N GLN A 39 -11.81 -18.04 -4.94
CA GLN A 39 -11.26 -18.41 -3.63
C GLN A 39 -10.68 -17.19 -2.89
N ARG A 40 -9.95 -16.31 -3.58
CA ARG A 40 -9.42 -15.06 -2.99
C ARG A 40 -10.56 -14.17 -2.48
N ILE A 41 -11.60 -13.96 -3.27
CA ILE A 41 -12.79 -13.19 -2.86
C ILE A 41 -13.45 -13.82 -1.62
N ARG A 42 -13.56 -15.15 -1.57
CA ARG A 42 -14.13 -15.84 -0.40
C ARG A 42 -13.28 -15.64 0.85
N HIS A 43 -11.96 -15.81 0.74
CA HIS A 43 -11.06 -15.56 1.86
C HIS A 43 -11.13 -14.10 2.31
N PHE A 44 -11.12 -13.16 1.38
CA PHE A 44 -11.24 -11.73 1.63
C PHE A 44 -12.51 -11.41 2.43
N LYS A 45 -13.67 -11.96 2.05
CA LYS A 45 -14.92 -11.80 2.82
C LYS A 45 -14.82 -12.36 4.23
N LEU A 46 -14.24 -13.54 4.41
CA LEU A 46 -14.04 -14.14 5.74
C LEU A 46 -13.11 -13.27 6.60
N PHE A 47 -12.03 -12.74 6.03
CA PHE A 47 -11.12 -11.83 6.73
C PHE A 47 -11.81 -10.52 7.12
N ALA A 48 -12.60 -9.93 6.21
CA ALA A 48 -13.36 -8.71 6.49
C ALA A 48 -14.38 -8.90 7.62
N GLU A 49 -15.10 -10.03 7.61
CA GLU A 49 -16.05 -10.38 8.67
C GLU A 49 -15.35 -10.62 10.01
N ASP A 50 -14.25 -11.37 10.03
CA ASP A 50 -13.49 -11.65 11.25
C ASP A 50 -12.89 -10.36 11.84
N ARG A 51 -12.29 -9.52 10.99
CA ARG A 51 -11.76 -8.21 11.41
C ARG A 51 -12.84 -7.35 12.05
N ARG A 52 -14.01 -7.25 11.44
CA ARG A 52 -15.13 -6.46 11.97
C ARG A 52 -15.61 -6.97 13.32
N LYS A 53 -15.72 -8.30 13.50
CA LYS A 53 -16.03 -8.88 14.82
C LYS A 53 -14.99 -8.52 15.87
N ARG A 54 -13.69 -8.56 15.52
CA ARG A 54 -12.61 -8.15 16.43
C ARG A 54 -12.70 -6.65 16.75
N LEU A 55 -12.98 -5.81 15.77
CA LEU A 55 -13.15 -4.36 15.97
C LEU A 55 -14.37 -4.04 16.85
N ASP A 56 -15.50 -4.72 16.66
CA ASP A 56 -16.69 -4.56 17.49
C ASP A 56 -16.43 -5.00 18.93
N ALA A 57 -15.67 -6.09 19.12
CA ALA A 57 -15.20 -6.51 20.44
C ALA A 57 -14.28 -5.45 21.08
N THR A 58 -13.30 -4.92 20.34
CA THR A 58 -12.44 -3.82 20.80
C THR A 58 -13.25 -2.60 21.22
N ARG A 59 -14.19 -2.15 20.39
CA ARG A 59 -15.10 -1.03 20.69
C ARG A 59 -15.96 -1.28 21.92
N SER A 60 -16.34 -2.52 22.18
CA SER A 60 -17.12 -2.88 23.36
C SER A 60 -16.29 -2.92 24.64
N LEU A 61 -14.99 -3.20 24.53
CA LEU A 61 -14.05 -3.29 25.66
C LEU A 61 -13.40 -1.94 26.00
N CYS A 62 -13.22 -1.06 25.02
CA CYS A 62 -12.66 0.27 25.21
C CYS A 62 -13.73 1.25 25.70
N PRO A 63 -13.54 1.92 26.85
CA PRO A 63 -14.46 2.96 27.30
C PRO A 63 -14.41 4.21 26.42
N GLU A 64 -13.29 4.45 25.73
CA GLU A 64 -13.14 5.49 24.73
C GLU A 64 -13.73 5.10 23.38
N ARG A 65 -14.07 6.11 22.56
CA ARG A 65 -14.49 5.88 21.18
C ARG A 65 -13.29 5.41 20.35
N VAL A 66 -13.39 4.20 19.80
CA VAL A 66 -12.40 3.62 18.90
C VAL A 66 -12.79 3.87 17.46
N TRP A 67 -11.91 4.57 16.74
CA TRP A 67 -11.97 4.75 15.29
C TRP A 67 -10.91 3.88 14.64
N LEU A 68 -11.26 3.25 13.52
CA LEU A 68 -10.33 2.57 12.64
C LEU A 68 -10.15 3.42 11.38
N ALA A 69 -8.91 3.77 11.09
CA ALA A 69 -8.57 4.55 9.91
C ALA A 69 -7.40 3.91 9.16
N ASP A 70 -7.44 4.05 7.85
CA ASP A 70 -6.32 3.80 6.96
C ASP A 70 -6.03 5.11 6.21
N PHE A 71 -4.83 5.63 6.43
CA PHE A 71 -4.43 6.95 5.96
C PHE A 71 -3.61 6.93 4.68
N HIS A 72 -3.38 5.75 4.08
CA HIS A 72 -2.52 5.63 2.91
C HIS A 72 -3.09 4.63 1.92
N SER A 73 -3.63 5.13 0.81
CA SER A 73 -4.10 4.31 -0.31
C SER A 73 -4.16 5.14 -1.60
N HIS A 74 -4.10 4.45 -2.74
CA HIS A 74 -4.00 5.05 -4.06
C HIS A 74 -5.22 4.71 -4.93
N SER A 75 -5.53 5.62 -5.85
CA SER A 75 -6.63 5.46 -6.79
C SER A 75 -6.14 5.61 -8.24
N ASP A 76 -7.08 5.50 -9.17
CA ASP A 76 -6.84 5.74 -10.60
C ASP A 76 -6.50 7.21 -10.95
N TYR A 77 -6.44 8.11 -9.96
CA TYR A 77 -5.91 9.46 -10.10
C TYR A 77 -4.37 9.53 -10.06
N SER A 78 -3.69 8.49 -9.59
CA SER A 78 -2.24 8.34 -9.69
C SER A 78 -1.84 6.99 -10.29
N ASP A 79 -1.38 6.04 -9.49
CA ASP A 79 -0.90 4.73 -9.93
C ASP A 79 -1.66 3.54 -9.30
N GLY A 80 -2.75 3.83 -8.58
CA GLY A 80 -3.73 2.83 -8.19
C GLY A 80 -4.25 2.10 -9.44
N THR A 81 -3.94 0.81 -9.55
CA THR A 81 -4.21 0.02 -10.75
C THR A 81 -5.67 -0.40 -10.77
N ALA A 82 -6.50 0.41 -11.45
CA ALA A 82 -7.95 0.21 -11.58
C ALA A 82 -8.67 0.17 -10.22
N VAL A 83 -8.23 1.02 -9.29
CA VAL A 83 -8.87 1.20 -7.99
C VAL A 83 -9.69 2.49 -8.03
N HIS A 84 -10.99 2.36 -8.24
CA HIS A 84 -11.88 3.53 -8.28
C HIS A 84 -12.31 3.93 -6.86
N LEU A 85 -12.53 5.23 -6.63
CA LEU A 85 -12.97 5.75 -5.33
C LEU A 85 -14.20 5.04 -4.75
N GLY A 86 -15.14 4.62 -5.61
CA GLY A 86 -16.31 3.85 -5.19
C GLY A 86 -15.96 2.47 -4.63
N GLU A 87 -14.95 1.81 -5.19
CA GLU A 87 -14.45 0.52 -4.70
C GLU A 87 -13.71 0.69 -3.37
N ILE A 88 -12.90 1.75 -3.25
CA ILE A 88 -12.25 2.13 -1.99
C ILE A 88 -13.29 2.33 -0.88
N SER A 89 -14.33 3.14 -1.14
CA SER A 89 -15.42 3.38 -0.19
C SER A 89 -16.15 2.08 0.21
N GLN A 90 -16.41 1.22 -0.78
CA GLN A 90 -17.11 -0.05 -0.56
C GLN A 90 -16.29 -1.02 0.28
N VAL A 91 -15.00 -1.20 -0.03
CA VAL A 91 -14.12 -2.09 0.73
C VAL A 91 -13.93 -1.58 2.16
N ALA A 92 -13.66 -0.29 2.34
CA ALA A 92 -13.55 0.31 3.67
C ALA A 92 -14.79 0.00 4.53
N SER A 93 -15.99 0.13 3.96
CA SER A 93 -17.24 -0.22 4.64
C SER A 93 -17.35 -1.71 4.99
N GLN A 94 -16.91 -2.61 4.10
CA GLN A 94 -16.94 -4.06 4.35
C GLN A 94 -16.00 -4.49 5.47
N PHE A 95 -14.88 -3.79 5.61
CA PHE A 95 -13.85 -4.05 6.60
C PHE A 95 -14.09 -3.33 7.94
N GLY A 96 -15.10 -2.45 8.01
CA GLY A 96 -15.39 -1.65 9.19
C GLY A 96 -14.40 -0.51 9.42
N ILE A 97 -13.68 -0.07 8.37
CA ILE A 97 -12.82 1.11 8.40
C ILE A 97 -13.75 2.33 8.44
N ASP A 98 -13.58 3.17 9.46
CA ASP A 98 -14.41 4.36 9.63
C ASP A 98 -13.96 5.50 8.71
N VAL A 99 -12.65 5.62 8.48
CA VAL A 99 -12.05 6.63 7.61
C VAL A 99 -10.97 6.00 6.74
N GLN A 100 -11.21 5.95 5.43
CA GLN A 100 -10.21 5.57 4.44
C GLN A 100 -9.73 6.82 3.71
N THR A 101 -8.43 7.05 3.66
CA THR A 101 -7.87 8.25 3.00
C THR A 101 -7.25 7.88 1.66
N VAL A 102 -7.62 8.62 0.62
CA VAL A 102 -7.01 8.53 -0.70
C VAL A 102 -5.90 9.57 -0.82
N THR A 103 -4.66 9.11 -0.97
CA THR A 103 -3.42 9.89 -0.89
C THR A 103 -2.58 9.72 -2.14
N ASP A 104 -3.22 9.92 -3.30
CA ASP A 104 -2.59 9.78 -4.60
C ASP A 104 -1.25 10.54 -4.72
N HIS A 105 -0.32 9.95 -5.47
CA HIS A 105 0.99 10.54 -5.68
C HIS A 105 0.93 11.89 -6.41
N ASN A 106 1.53 12.92 -5.81
CA ASN A 106 1.75 14.24 -6.40
C ASN A 106 0.49 14.98 -6.91
N THR A 107 -0.71 14.55 -6.53
CA THR A 107 -1.97 15.17 -6.97
C THR A 107 -3.01 15.28 -5.85
N LEU A 108 -3.94 16.24 -6.02
CA LEU A 108 -5.14 16.42 -5.21
C LEU A 108 -6.41 16.35 -6.08
N ASP A 109 -6.31 15.89 -7.32
CA ASP A 109 -7.40 15.88 -8.29
C ASP A 109 -8.58 15.00 -7.83
N GLN A 110 -8.30 13.96 -7.04
CA GLN A 110 -9.29 13.07 -6.42
C GLN A 110 -10.16 13.80 -5.38
N ARG A 111 -9.70 14.91 -4.79
CA ARG A 111 -10.34 15.57 -3.63
C ARG A 111 -11.83 15.86 -3.83
N ARG A 112 -12.21 16.38 -5.01
CA ARG A 112 -13.60 16.73 -5.30
C ARG A 112 -14.50 15.49 -5.34
N ASP A 113 -13.95 14.38 -5.81
CA ASP A 113 -14.70 13.15 -6.03
C ASP A 113 -14.74 12.29 -4.76
N VAL A 114 -13.67 12.33 -3.94
CA VAL A 114 -13.65 11.79 -2.58
C VAL A 114 -14.80 12.36 -1.75
N ALA A 115 -15.11 13.65 -1.86
CA ALA A 115 -16.20 14.30 -1.12
C ALA A 115 -17.61 13.73 -1.41
N LYS A 116 -17.75 12.90 -2.45
CA LYS A 116 -19.01 12.18 -2.76
C LYS A 116 -19.23 10.96 -1.85
N PHE A 117 -18.22 10.54 -1.10
CA PHE A 117 -18.24 9.33 -0.27
C PHE A 117 -18.03 9.70 1.22
N PRO A 118 -18.99 9.40 2.12
CA PRO A 118 -18.94 9.89 3.50
C PRO A 118 -17.86 9.25 4.37
N ASN A 119 -17.35 8.08 3.99
CA ASN A 119 -16.30 7.35 4.71
C ASN A 119 -14.90 7.54 4.09
N LEU A 120 -14.79 8.40 3.08
CA LEU A 120 -13.50 8.74 2.48
C LEU A 120 -13.00 10.09 2.95
N ALA A 121 -11.70 10.16 3.18
CA ALA A 121 -10.92 11.39 3.33
C ALA A 121 -9.90 11.49 2.19
N TYR A 122 -9.27 12.65 2.06
CA TYR A 122 -8.24 12.88 1.05
C TYR A 122 -6.96 13.41 1.69
N GLY A 123 -5.86 13.13 1.02
CA GLY A 123 -4.56 13.72 1.26
C GLY A 123 -3.73 13.65 -0.01
N ILE A 124 -2.42 13.72 0.15
CA ILE A 124 -1.47 13.55 -0.95
C ILE A 124 -0.28 12.77 -0.44
N GLU A 125 0.30 11.92 -1.28
CA GLU A 125 1.63 11.38 -1.04
C GLU A 125 2.66 12.11 -1.91
N LEU A 126 3.77 12.50 -1.29
CA LEU A 126 4.86 13.23 -1.92
C LEU A 126 6.20 12.64 -1.50
N VAL A 127 7.25 12.99 -2.24
CA VAL A 127 8.61 12.58 -1.95
C VAL A 127 9.48 13.78 -1.63
N ALA A 128 10.26 13.71 -0.55
CA ALA A 128 11.33 14.66 -0.26
C ALA A 128 12.53 13.93 0.32
N GLU A 129 13.72 14.27 -0.17
CA GLU A 129 14.98 13.70 0.30
C GLU A 129 15.05 12.15 0.23
N GLY A 130 14.28 11.54 -0.66
CA GLY A 130 14.18 10.08 -0.83
C GLY A 130 13.22 9.39 0.14
N GLN A 131 12.51 10.15 0.97
CA GLN A 131 11.45 9.66 1.86
C GLN A 131 10.09 10.02 1.28
N HIS A 132 9.18 9.06 1.34
CA HIS A 132 7.78 9.28 1.04
C HIS A 132 7.06 9.82 2.28
N PHE A 133 6.08 10.68 2.07
CA PHE A 133 5.26 11.20 3.14
C PHE A 133 3.86 11.53 2.65
N VAL A 134 2.89 11.27 3.52
CA VAL A 134 1.48 11.61 3.35
C VAL A 134 1.18 12.91 4.07
N VAL A 135 0.38 13.76 3.46
CA VAL A 135 -0.23 14.90 4.14
C VAL A 135 -1.74 14.87 4.01
N LEU A 136 -2.42 14.74 5.14
CA LEU A 136 -3.87 14.66 5.23
C LEU A 136 -4.50 16.05 5.26
N ASP A 137 -5.68 16.18 4.64
CA ASP A 137 -6.56 17.36 4.69
C ASP A 137 -5.89 18.71 4.37
N ILE A 138 -5.11 18.76 3.27
CA ILE A 138 -4.51 20.00 2.79
C ILE A 138 -5.41 20.72 1.77
N LYS A 139 -5.53 22.05 1.94
CA LYS A 139 -6.41 22.87 1.10
C LYS A 139 -5.85 23.15 -0.29
N ASP A 140 -4.53 23.12 -0.44
CA ASP A 140 -3.84 23.41 -1.69
C ASP A 140 -2.62 22.50 -1.84
N LEU A 141 -2.19 22.31 -3.09
CA LEU A 141 -1.01 21.50 -3.40
C LEU A 141 0.22 22.10 -2.70
N MET A 142 1.01 21.25 -2.06
CA MET A 142 2.29 21.68 -1.51
C MET A 142 3.22 22.12 -2.66
N CYS A 143 3.84 23.28 -2.51
CA CYS A 143 4.79 23.75 -3.51
C CYS A 143 5.97 22.78 -3.64
N ASN A 144 6.24 22.36 -4.87
CA ASN A 144 7.51 21.76 -5.25
C ASN A 144 8.51 22.90 -5.41
N GLY A 145 9.05 23.39 -4.29
CA GLY A 145 9.99 24.49 -4.29
C GLY A 145 11.14 24.24 -5.28
N THR A 146 11.64 25.31 -5.91
CA THR A 146 12.85 25.24 -6.74
C THR A 146 14.07 25.24 -5.82
N GLY A 147 14.59 24.06 -5.45
CA GLY A 147 15.78 23.91 -4.60
C GLY A 147 15.85 22.56 -3.87
N ASN A 148 16.88 22.38 -3.02
CA ASN A 148 16.96 21.25 -2.08
C ASN A 148 15.95 21.46 -0.94
N VAL A 149 14.68 21.11 -1.18
CA VAL A 149 13.64 21.14 -0.15
C VAL A 149 13.81 19.95 0.79
N THR A 150 13.95 20.22 2.08
CA THR A 150 14.13 19.17 3.11
C THR A 150 12.81 18.59 3.59
N LEU A 151 12.85 17.46 4.28
CA LEU A 151 11.67 16.92 4.98
C LEU A 151 11.15 17.89 6.05
N SER A 152 12.04 18.63 6.72
CA SER A 152 11.64 19.63 7.71
C SER A 152 10.87 20.78 7.07
N ASP A 153 11.31 21.25 5.89
CA ASP A 153 10.60 22.29 5.13
C ASP A 153 9.19 21.82 4.73
N LYS A 154 9.07 20.55 4.30
CA LYS A 154 7.77 19.94 3.96
C LYS A 154 6.86 19.78 5.16
N LEU A 155 7.40 19.36 6.31
CA LEU A 155 6.65 19.28 7.57
C LEU A 155 6.10 20.66 7.97
N ASP A 156 6.91 21.71 7.89
CA ASP A 156 6.47 23.07 8.21
C ASP A 156 5.46 23.62 7.19
N GLN A 157 5.61 23.27 5.92
CA GLN A 157 4.63 23.59 4.89
C GLN A 157 3.29 22.90 5.15
N ALA A 158 3.29 21.60 5.47
CA ALA A 158 2.08 20.86 5.79
C ALA A 158 1.33 21.50 6.97
N ARG A 159 2.06 21.89 8.02
CA ARG A 159 1.49 22.61 9.17
C ARG A 159 0.88 23.96 8.78
N LYS A 160 1.53 24.74 7.92
CA LYS A 160 0.99 26.03 7.42
C LYS A 160 -0.30 25.85 6.63
N LEU A 161 -0.44 24.72 5.93
CA LEU A 161 -1.65 24.34 5.20
C LEU A 161 -2.74 23.74 6.10
N GLY A 162 -2.44 23.50 7.38
CA GLY A 162 -3.34 22.88 8.35
C GLY A 162 -3.39 21.35 8.27
N GLY A 163 -2.53 20.73 7.45
CA GLY A 163 -2.53 19.30 7.23
C GLY A 163 -1.76 18.52 8.29
N PHE A 164 -2.10 17.23 8.41
CA PHE A 164 -1.36 16.31 9.27
C PHE A 164 -0.33 15.53 8.46
N PHE A 165 0.94 15.66 8.85
CA PHE A 165 2.08 15.09 8.15
C PHE A 165 2.42 13.70 8.71
N ILE A 166 2.55 12.71 7.82
CA ILE A 166 2.88 11.32 8.13
C ILE A 166 4.06 10.89 7.27
N ILE A 167 5.14 10.40 7.87
CA ILE A 167 6.19 9.70 7.12
C ILE A 167 5.64 8.33 6.70
N ALA A 168 5.59 8.08 5.40
CA ALA A 168 5.17 6.80 4.84
C ALA A 168 6.38 5.86 4.76
N HIS A 169 6.15 4.57 5.05
CA HIS A 169 7.11 3.46 4.93
C HIS A 169 8.57 3.89 5.13
N PRO A 170 8.95 4.38 6.34
CA PRO A 170 10.19 5.13 6.57
C PRO A 170 11.49 4.35 6.29
N CYS A 171 11.39 3.02 6.20
CA CYS A 171 12.48 2.10 5.95
C CYS A 171 12.38 1.41 4.57
N GLY A 172 11.44 1.86 3.73
CA GLY A 172 11.03 1.22 2.49
C GLY A 172 9.85 0.27 2.69
N TRP A 173 9.57 -0.53 1.66
CA TRP A 173 8.49 -1.52 1.59
C TRP A 173 9.03 -2.88 1.13
N ARG A 174 8.15 -3.87 0.99
CA ARG A 174 8.49 -5.28 0.73
C ARG A 174 9.61 -5.51 -0.29
N THR A 175 9.61 -4.79 -1.41
CA THR A 175 10.55 -4.98 -2.52
C THR A 175 11.60 -3.87 -2.63
N CYS A 176 11.54 -2.84 -1.79
CA CYS A 176 12.46 -1.71 -1.81
C CYS A 176 12.91 -1.33 -0.40
N ILE A 177 14.21 -1.41 -0.11
CA ILE A 177 14.77 -1.03 1.18
C ILE A 177 15.48 0.31 1.03
N TYR A 178 15.13 1.27 1.89
CA TYR A 178 15.77 2.58 1.87
C TYR A 178 17.21 2.53 2.39
N PRO A 179 18.14 3.29 1.78
CA PRO A 179 19.49 3.43 2.32
C PRO A 179 19.47 3.98 3.75
N PRO A 180 20.40 3.57 4.63
CA PRO A 180 20.47 4.08 6.01
C PRO A 180 20.53 5.61 6.08
N ALA A 181 21.22 6.25 5.14
CA ALA A 181 21.30 7.71 5.05
C ALA A 181 19.95 8.38 4.77
N THR A 182 19.03 7.71 4.08
CA THR A 182 17.66 8.17 3.83
C THR A 182 16.80 8.00 5.09
N VAL A 183 16.94 6.86 5.78
CA VAL A 183 16.23 6.58 7.04
C VAL A 183 16.65 7.57 8.14
N GLU A 184 17.93 7.91 8.23
CA GLU A 184 18.44 8.84 9.26
C GLU A 184 17.89 10.27 9.12
N LYS A 185 17.39 10.66 7.93
CA LYS A 185 16.72 11.96 7.75
C LYS A 185 15.43 12.04 8.55
N VAL A 186 14.72 10.92 8.69
CA VAL A 186 13.52 10.85 9.55
C VAL A 186 13.91 11.07 11.01
N ALA A 187 15.06 10.53 11.45
CA ALA A 187 15.54 10.69 12.82
C ALA A 187 15.92 12.14 13.18
N GLN A 188 16.20 12.97 12.16
CA GLN A 188 16.51 14.38 12.30
C GLN A 188 15.26 15.27 12.38
N LEU A 189 14.07 14.75 12.05
CA LEU A 189 12.84 15.53 12.08
C LEU A 189 12.41 15.89 13.50
N GLU A 190 11.97 17.15 13.66
CA GLU A 190 11.52 17.71 14.92
C GLU A 190 10.04 18.10 14.92
N GLY A 191 9.48 18.21 16.13
CA GLY A 191 8.07 18.50 16.36
C GLY A 191 7.18 17.27 16.27
N ARG A 192 5.87 17.49 16.06
CA ARG A 192 4.86 16.44 16.00
C ARG A 192 4.55 16.05 14.56
N TYR A 193 4.54 14.76 14.29
CA TYR A 193 4.17 14.13 13.02
C TYR A 193 3.73 12.67 13.26
N GLY A 194 3.14 12.03 12.27
CA GLY A 194 2.89 10.58 12.25
C GLY A 194 3.97 9.82 11.50
N MET A 195 4.13 8.52 11.78
CA MET A 195 5.04 7.65 11.04
C MET A 195 4.43 6.26 10.94
N GLU A 196 4.48 5.69 9.75
CA GLU A 196 4.12 4.30 9.54
C GLU A 196 5.11 3.39 10.26
N ILE A 197 4.57 2.59 11.19
CA ILE A 197 5.30 1.50 11.86
C ILE A 197 4.91 0.13 11.30
N GLY A 198 3.94 0.12 10.37
CA GLY A 198 3.52 -1.03 9.60
C GLY A 198 2.85 -0.56 8.30
N ASN A 199 3.35 -1.02 7.16
CA ASN A 199 2.87 -0.65 5.83
C ASN A 199 2.53 -1.92 5.03
N GLY A 200 1.39 -1.91 4.35
CA GLY A 200 0.86 -3.07 3.61
C GLY A 200 1.30 -3.18 2.16
N ALA A 201 2.13 -2.27 1.64
CA ALA A 201 2.50 -2.21 0.22
C ALA A 201 3.07 -3.55 -0.27
N GLU A 202 2.41 -4.12 -1.28
CA GLU A 202 2.71 -5.43 -1.86
C GLU A 202 2.69 -6.62 -0.86
N ASN A 203 2.23 -6.40 0.39
CA ASN A 203 2.32 -7.36 1.49
C ASN A 203 1.17 -7.29 2.52
N ILE A 204 -0.09 -7.28 2.08
CA ILE A 204 -1.23 -7.22 3.00
C ILE A 204 -1.49 -8.53 3.78
N PHE A 205 -1.06 -9.69 3.26
CA PHE A 205 -1.36 -11.01 3.86
C PHE A 205 -0.30 -11.50 4.84
N ASP A 206 0.99 -11.30 4.54
CA ASP A 206 2.11 -11.56 5.45
C ASP A 206 2.58 -10.23 6.05
N TYR A 207 1.62 -9.42 6.50
CA TYR A 207 1.82 -8.11 7.10
C TYR A 207 2.86 -8.19 8.23
N TYR A 208 3.72 -7.17 8.31
CA TYR A 208 4.89 -7.08 9.18
C TYR A 208 6.14 -7.80 8.65
N ASP A 209 6.84 -7.13 7.73
CA ASP A 209 8.11 -7.59 7.17
C ASP A 209 9.35 -6.94 7.81
N TYR A 210 10.51 -7.11 7.17
CA TYR A 210 11.76 -6.54 7.64
C TYR A 210 11.73 -5.00 7.70
N THR A 211 11.07 -4.34 6.74
CA THR A 211 10.96 -2.88 6.71
C THR A 211 10.08 -2.36 7.83
N ASP A 212 8.98 -3.05 8.14
CA ASP A 212 8.12 -2.74 9.29
C ASP A 212 8.85 -2.92 10.63
N ALA A 213 9.62 -4.00 10.75
CA ALA A 213 10.44 -4.25 11.93
C ALA A 213 11.51 -3.15 12.13
N GLN A 214 12.05 -2.60 11.05
CA GLN A 214 12.99 -1.49 11.11
C GLN A 214 12.28 -0.15 11.41
N ALA A 215 11.09 0.06 10.86
CA ALA A 215 10.25 1.22 11.16
C ALA A 215 9.85 1.26 12.65
N LEU A 216 9.48 0.12 13.22
CA LEU A 216 9.19 0.00 14.65
C LEU A 216 10.40 0.33 15.53
N LYS A 217 11.60 -0.15 15.17
CA LYS A 217 12.85 0.19 15.89
C LYS A 217 13.19 1.67 15.77
N LEU A 218 12.99 2.27 14.59
CA LEU A 218 13.17 3.70 14.39
C LEU A 218 12.20 4.49 15.27
N TRP A 219 10.93 4.07 15.32
CA TRP A 219 9.92 4.70 16.17
C TRP A 219 10.31 4.66 17.65
N ASP A 220 10.70 3.48 18.15
CA ASP A 220 11.18 3.30 19.52
C ASP A 220 12.39 4.20 19.83
N ARG A 221 13.38 4.26 18.92
CA ARG A 221 14.53 5.17 19.04
C ARG A 221 14.09 6.63 19.14
N LEU A 222 13.13 7.06 18.32
CA LEU A 222 12.62 8.44 18.33
C LEU A 222 11.89 8.77 19.64
N LEU A 223 11.08 7.83 20.15
CA LEU A 223 10.44 7.99 21.45
C LEU A 223 11.46 8.07 22.59
N CYS A 224 12.50 7.23 22.58
CA CYS A 224 13.60 7.28 23.55
C CYS A 224 14.36 8.62 23.50
N MET A 225 14.41 9.27 22.35
CA MET A 225 14.96 10.63 22.19
C MET A 225 13.98 11.74 22.62
N GLY A 226 12.80 11.40 23.13
CA GLY A 226 11.76 12.35 23.55
C GLY A 226 10.98 12.98 22.40
N ARG A 227 11.04 12.41 21.18
CA ARG A 227 10.26 12.90 20.04
C ARG A 227 8.77 12.54 20.18
N LYS A 228 7.90 13.35 19.57
CA LYS A 228 6.44 13.17 19.60
C LYS A 228 5.96 12.62 18.25
N VAL A 229 6.15 11.32 18.06
CA VAL A 229 5.83 10.63 16.80
C VAL A 229 4.62 9.72 17.00
N VAL A 230 3.55 9.97 16.27
CA VAL A 230 2.33 9.14 16.31
C VAL A 230 2.55 7.91 15.43
N ALA A 231 2.43 6.71 16.00
CA ALA A 231 2.43 5.48 15.22
C ALA A 231 1.14 5.38 14.38
N VAL A 232 1.28 5.05 13.10
CA VAL A 232 0.18 4.68 12.21
C VAL A 232 0.51 3.36 11.51
N GLY A 233 -0.52 2.64 11.07
CA GLY A 233 -0.38 1.46 10.24
C GLY A 233 -1.39 1.54 9.11
N ASN A 234 -0.91 1.48 7.86
CA ASN A 234 -1.71 1.75 6.67
C ASN A 234 -1.48 0.68 5.60
N THR A 235 -2.40 0.57 4.65
CA THR A 235 -2.32 -0.45 3.61
C THR A 235 -1.37 -0.07 2.48
N ASP A 236 -1.29 1.22 2.15
CA ASP A 236 -0.60 1.71 0.95
C ASP A 236 -1.09 0.95 -0.30
N ALA A 237 -2.41 0.74 -0.33
CA ALA A 237 -3.06 -0.09 -1.33
C ALA A 237 -3.02 0.57 -2.71
N HIS A 238 -2.50 -0.15 -3.69
CA HIS A 238 -2.53 0.21 -5.10
C HIS A 238 -3.51 -0.67 -5.89
N ALA A 239 -4.01 -1.75 -5.27
CA ALA A 239 -5.05 -2.61 -5.83
C ALA A 239 -6.20 -2.80 -4.84
N VAL A 240 -7.41 -3.10 -5.36
CA VAL A 240 -8.60 -3.37 -4.52
C VAL A 240 -8.35 -4.52 -3.53
N THR A 241 -7.50 -5.48 -3.91
CA THR A 241 -7.14 -6.62 -3.06
C THR A 241 -6.20 -6.31 -1.90
N GLU A 242 -5.62 -5.10 -1.88
CA GLU A 242 -4.66 -4.64 -0.86
C GLU A 242 -5.33 -3.73 0.19
N LEU A 243 -6.55 -3.26 -0.09
CA LEU A 243 -7.38 -2.55 0.87
C LEU A 243 -7.84 -3.50 1.99
N GLY A 244 -7.77 -3.05 3.24
CA GLY A 244 -8.22 -3.83 4.39
C GLY A 244 -7.48 -3.52 5.68
#